data_AF-A0A6B2E1T0-F1
#
_entry.id   AF-A0A6B2E1T0-F1
#
_cell.length_a   1.000
_cell.length_b   1.000
_cell.length_c   1.000
_cell.angle_alpha   90.00
_cell.angle_beta   90.00
_cell.angle_gamma   90.00
#
_symmetry.space_group_name_H-M   'P 1'
#
loop_
_entity.id
_entity.type
_entity.pdbx_description
1 polymer ?
#
loop_
_entity_poly.entity_id
_entity_poly.type
_entity_poly.pdbx_seq_one_letter_code
_entity_poly.pdbx_strand_id
1 'polypeptide(L)'
;MHADAPRSVAELAADPAWEVTRTGTTGQWLTAERALERDGHRRLVGLTPIRPGTVALMLWSGGEVVDHFRGSEAEACATAHRWAAEFLAGER
;
A
#
# COMPACT_ATOMS: atom_id res chain seq x y z
N MET A 1 1.39 7.59 -21.00
CA MET A 1 0.36 6.67 -20.49
C MET A 1 0.29 6.90 -18.99
N HIS A 2 -0.77 7.54 -18.48
CA HIS A 2 -1.08 7.36 -17.08
C HIS A 2 -1.49 5.90 -16.95
N ALA A 3 -0.69 5.09 -16.27
CA ALA A 3 -1.17 3.79 -15.85
C ALA A 3 -2.40 4.04 -14.98
N ASP A 4 -3.52 3.39 -15.28
CA ASP A 4 -4.68 3.43 -14.40
C ASP A 4 -4.26 3.05 -12.97
N ALA A 5 -4.84 3.71 -11.98
CA ALA A 5 -4.51 3.43 -10.58
C ALA A 5 -4.81 1.96 -10.26
N PRO A 6 -3.88 1.25 -9.58
CA PRO A 6 -4.04 -0.17 -9.26
C PRO A 6 -5.27 -0.37 -8.37
N ARG A 7 -6.06 -1.38 -8.68
CA ARG A 7 -7.33 -1.71 -8.01
C ARG A 7 -7.28 -3.03 -7.25
N SER A 8 -6.13 -3.70 -7.25
CA SER A 8 -5.92 -4.95 -6.52
C SER A 8 -4.49 -5.07 -6.01
N VAL A 9 -4.30 -5.91 -4.99
CA VAL A 9 -2.95 -6.24 -4.49
C VAL A 9 -2.13 -6.99 -5.54
N ALA A 10 -2.78 -7.73 -6.43
CA ALA A 10 -2.11 -8.36 -7.56
C ALA A 10 -1.52 -7.32 -8.54
N GLU A 11 -2.24 -6.23 -8.79
CA GLU A 11 -1.74 -5.12 -9.61
C GLU A 11 -0.63 -4.33 -8.90
N LEU A 12 -0.74 -4.11 -7.57
CA LEU A 12 0.37 -3.54 -6.79
C LEU A 12 1.63 -4.41 -6.88
N ALA A 13 1.47 -5.73 -6.76
CA ALA A 13 2.58 -6.70 -6.83
C ALA A 13 3.29 -6.77 -8.20
N ALA A 14 2.73 -6.15 -9.24
CA ALA A 14 3.44 -6.01 -10.51
C ALA A 14 4.62 -5.01 -10.42
N ASP A 15 4.59 -4.10 -9.44
CA ASP A 15 5.72 -3.24 -9.08
C ASP A 15 6.57 -3.94 -7.99
N PRO A 16 7.84 -4.28 -8.26
CA PRO A 16 8.70 -5.01 -7.32
C PRO A 16 9.06 -4.21 -6.06
N ALA A 17 8.72 -2.91 -5.99
CA ALA A 17 8.82 -2.13 -4.76
C ALA A 17 7.77 -2.54 -3.71
N TRP A 18 6.74 -3.31 -4.10
CA TRP A 18 5.75 -3.87 -3.19
C TRP A 18 6.15 -5.27 -2.73
N GLU A 19 6.21 -5.46 -1.43
CA GLU A 19 6.36 -6.75 -0.78
C GLU A 19 4.97 -7.27 -0.38
N VAL A 20 4.56 -8.41 -0.95
CA VAL A 20 3.26 -9.02 -0.66
C VAL A 20 3.45 -10.35 0.04
N THR A 21 3.02 -10.44 1.30
CA THR A 21 3.02 -11.69 2.06
C THR A 21 1.74 -12.47 1.77
N ARG A 22 1.83 -13.77 1.50
CA ARG A 22 0.69 -14.65 1.20
C ARG A 22 0.64 -15.88 2.11
N THR A 23 -0.56 -16.39 2.34
CA THR A 23 -0.79 -17.68 3.02
C THR A 23 -0.49 -18.84 2.07
N GLY A 24 0.19 -19.87 2.57
CA GLY A 24 0.64 -21.01 1.76
C GLY A 24 -0.47 -21.97 1.31
N THR A 25 -1.65 -21.95 1.93
CA THR A 25 -2.74 -22.88 1.64
C THR A 25 -3.82 -22.32 0.72
N THR A 26 -4.07 -21.01 0.77
CA THR A 26 -5.13 -20.36 -0.03
C THR A 26 -4.59 -19.31 -1.01
N GLY A 27 -3.30 -18.96 -0.94
CA GLY A 27 -2.70 -17.91 -1.76
C GLY A 27 -3.23 -16.50 -1.44
N GLN A 28 -4.05 -16.37 -0.38
CA GLN A 28 -4.58 -15.10 0.09
C GLN A 28 -3.45 -14.25 0.64
N TRP A 29 -3.45 -12.96 0.29
CA TRP A 29 -2.46 -12.04 0.82
C TRP A 29 -2.81 -11.66 2.28
N LEU A 30 -1.78 -11.46 3.09
CA LEU A 30 -1.87 -11.03 4.48
C LEU A 30 -1.50 -9.55 4.64
N THR A 31 -0.41 -9.16 3.99
CA THR A 31 0.06 -7.78 3.95
C THR A 31 0.54 -7.45 2.54
N ALA A 32 0.43 -6.19 2.16
CA ALA A 32 1.12 -5.60 1.02
C ALA A 32 1.78 -4.31 1.48
N GLU A 33 3.11 -4.28 1.44
CA GLU A 33 3.91 -3.21 2.04
C GLU A 33 4.85 -2.59 1.01
N ARG A 34 5.08 -1.30 1.13
CA ARG A 34 6.06 -0.56 0.33
C ARG A 34 6.81 0.41 1.21
N ALA A 35 8.13 0.23 1.26
CA ALA A 35 9.03 1.22 1.84
C ALA A 35 9.21 2.40 0.88
N LEU A 36 9.18 3.62 1.40
CA LEU A 36 9.42 4.85 0.67
C LEU A 36 10.56 5.61 1.32
N GLU A 37 11.48 6.12 0.51
CA GLU A 37 12.61 6.92 0.96
C GLU A 37 12.81 8.12 0.05
N ARG A 38 12.92 9.31 0.64
CA ARG A 38 13.21 10.56 -0.06
C ARG A 38 13.83 11.56 0.89
N ASP A 39 14.92 12.23 0.49
CA ASP A 39 15.55 13.32 1.23
C ASP A 39 15.85 12.99 2.71
N GLY A 40 16.19 11.72 3.00
CA GLY A 40 16.42 11.22 4.36
C GLY A 40 15.15 10.93 5.18
N HIS A 41 13.96 11.18 4.62
CA HIS A 41 12.69 10.77 5.19
C HIS A 41 12.32 9.37 4.74
N ARG A 42 11.97 8.51 5.71
CA ARG A 42 11.47 7.16 5.47
C ARG A 42 10.00 7.04 5.86
N ARG A 43 9.22 6.40 5.00
CA ARG A 43 7.82 6.01 5.25
C ARG A 43 7.61 4.55 4.90
N LEU A 44 6.57 3.96 5.49
CA LEU A 44 6.06 2.66 5.10
C LEU A 44 4.59 2.84 4.74
N VAL A 45 4.16 2.30 3.60
CA VAL A 45 2.75 2.15 3.25
C VAL A 45 2.41 0.68 3.39
N GLY A 46 1.29 0.34 4.02
CA GLY A 46 0.91 -1.04 4.24
C GLY A 46 -0.59 -1.25 4.19
N LEU A 47 -0.98 -2.33 3.54
CA LEU A 47 -2.34 -2.80 3.41
C LEU A 47 -2.48 -4.12 4.17
N THR A 48 -3.61 -4.31 4.85
CA THR A 48 -3.99 -5.56 5.53
C THR A 48 -5.49 -5.81 5.35
N PRO A 49 -5.93 -7.02 4.96
CA PRO A 49 -7.35 -7.34 4.94
C PRO A 49 -7.84 -7.51 6.38
N ILE A 50 -8.92 -6.80 6.76
CA ILE A 50 -9.44 -6.83 8.14
C ILE A 50 -10.75 -7.61 8.28
N ARG A 51 -11.47 -7.78 7.18
CA ARG A 51 -12.67 -8.62 7.04
C ARG A 51 -12.94 -8.82 5.53
N PRO A 52 -13.80 -9.77 5.13
CA PRO A 52 -14.12 -9.96 3.71
C PRO A 52 -14.52 -8.65 3.02
N GLY A 53 -13.81 -8.32 1.92
CA GLY A 53 -14.04 -7.12 1.13
C GLY A 53 -13.61 -5.79 1.76
N THR A 54 -12.91 -5.79 2.89
CA THR A 54 -12.41 -4.56 3.53
C THR A 54 -10.93 -4.65 3.87
N VAL A 55 -10.20 -3.62 3.46
CA VAL A 55 -8.76 -3.46 3.65
C VAL A 55 -8.51 -2.23 4.52
N ALA A 56 -7.63 -2.38 5.50
CA ALA A 56 -7.01 -1.26 6.19
C ALA A 56 -5.73 -0.87 5.44
N LEU A 57 -5.55 0.43 5.24
CA LEU A 57 -4.36 1.07 4.70
C LEU A 57 -3.78 1.96 5.79
N MET A 58 -2.47 1.89 6.00
CA MET A 58 -1.75 2.65 7.01
C MET A 58 -0.48 3.25 6.40
N LEU A 59 -0.14 4.46 6.85
CA LEU A 59 1.11 5.14 6.55
C LEU A 59 1.88 5.30 7.86
N TRP A 60 3.12 4.78 7.91
CA TRP A 60 3.99 4.92 9.07
C TRP A 60 5.15 5.88 8.81
N SER A 61 5.55 6.59 9.87
CA SER A 61 6.75 7.42 9.94
C SER A 61 7.45 7.16 11.26
N GLY A 62 8.68 6.62 11.23
CA GLY A 62 9.46 6.39 12.45
C GLY A 62 8.79 5.42 13.45
N GLY A 63 7.98 4.49 12.95
CA GLY A 63 7.24 3.51 13.78
C GLY A 63 5.81 3.94 14.15
N GLU A 64 5.47 5.22 13.99
CA GLU A 64 4.14 5.74 14.31
C GLU A 64 3.22 5.78 13.08
N VAL A 65 1.94 5.46 13.25
CA VAL A 65 0.92 5.64 12.20
C VAL A 65 0.59 7.11 12.10
N VAL A 66 0.87 7.72 10.95
CA VAL A 66 0.62 9.15 10.69
C VAL A 66 -0.60 9.41 9.82
N ASP A 67 -1.06 8.40 9.07
CA ASP A 67 -2.30 8.46 8.30
C ASP A 67 -2.88 7.04 8.13
N HIS A 68 -4.20 6.93 7.95
CA HIS A 68 -4.86 5.65 7.75
C HIS A 68 -6.17 5.79 6.97
N PHE A 69 -6.53 4.71 6.29
CA PHE A 69 -7.76 4.59 5.53
C PHE A 69 -8.35 3.19 5.69
N ARG A 70 -9.67 3.06 5.58
CA ARG A 70 -10.37 1.77 5.51
C ARG A 70 -11.36 1.81 4.38
N GLY A 71 -11.30 0.83 3.48
CA GLY A 71 -12.19 0.76 2.32
C GLY A 71 -12.13 -0.58 1.64
N SER A 72 -12.65 -0.64 0.42
CA SER A 72 -12.49 -1.79 -0.47
C SER A 72 -11.01 -1.98 -0.86
N GLU A 73 -10.67 -3.17 -1.37
CA GLU A 73 -9.33 -3.42 -1.92
C GLU A 73 -8.98 -2.42 -3.02
N ALA A 74 -9.92 -2.09 -3.91
CA ALA A 74 -9.70 -1.14 -4.99
C ALA A 74 -9.39 0.27 -4.48
N GLU A 75 -10.16 0.78 -3.53
CA GLU A 75 -9.94 2.11 -2.95
C GLU A 75 -8.62 2.17 -2.17
N ALA A 76 -8.31 1.11 -1.41
CA ALA A 76 -7.07 1.02 -0.65
C ALA A 76 -5.85 0.97 -1.58
N CYS A 77 -5.87 0.16 -2.64
CA CYS A 77 -4.76 0.06 -3.60
C CYS A 77 -4.55 1.37 -4.38
N ALA A 78 -5.63 2.01 -4.83
CA ALA A 78 -5.54 3.29 -5.53
C ALA A 78 -5.01 4.39 -4.59
N THR A 79 -5.48 4.42 -3.34
CA THR A 79 -5.01 5.37 -2.33
C THR A 79 -3.54 5.15 -1.97
N ALA A 80 -3.14 3.89 -1.79
CA ALA A 80 -1.76 3.52 -1.50
C ALA A 80 -0.79 3.91 -2.62
N HIS A 81 -1.17 3.65 -3.87
CA HIS A 81 -0.40 4.06 -5.04
C HIS A 81 -0.26 5.58 -5.13
N ARG A 82 -1.35 6.32 -4.91
CA ARG A 82 -1.33 7.77 -4.85
C ARG A 82 -0.43 8.28 -3.72
N TRP A 83 -0.52 7.70 -2.51
CA TRP A 83 0.32 8.11 -1.40
C TRP A 83 1.81 7.94 -1.68
N ALA A 84 2.18 6.81 -2.29
CA ALA A 84 3.55 6.57 -2.73
C ALA A 84 3.99 7.59 -3.78
N ALA A 85 3.16 7.90 -4.77
CA ALA A 85 3.46 8.89 -5.80
C ALA A 85 3.64 10.31 -5.22
N GLU A 86 2.72 10.76 -4.37
CA GLU A 86 2.76 12.09 -3.71
C GLU A 86 4.02 12.21 -2.84
N PHE A 87 4.36 11.19 -2.04
CA PHE A 87 5.58 11.20 -1.24
C PHE A 87 6.85 11.25 -2.11
N LEU A 88 6.91 10.42 -3.15
CA LEU A 88 8.05 10.40 -4.07
C LEU A 88 8.15 11.68 -4.91
N ALA A 89 7.06 12.40 -5.12
CA ALA A 89 7.03 13.73 -5.74
C ALA A 89 7.44 14.86 -4.78
N GLY A 90 7.37 14.62 -3.46
CA GLY A 90 7.66 15.63 -2.42
C GLY A 90 6.43 16.46 -2.02
N GLU A 91 5.23 15.93 -2.28
CA GLU A 91 3.94 16.56 -2.02
C GLU A 91 3.29 16.04 -0.72
N ARG A 92 3.89 15.02 -0.10
CA ARG A 92 3.52 14.45 1.21
C ARG A 92 4.78 14.19 2.05
#